data_AF-A0A7C3N320-F1
#
_entry.id   AF-A0A7C3N320-F1
#
_cell.length_a   1.000
_cell.length_b   1.000
_cell.length_c   1.000
_cell.angle_alpha   90.00
_cell.angle_beta   90.00
_cell.angle_gamma   90.00
#
_symmetry.space_group_name_H-M   'P 1'
#
loop_
_entity.id
_entity.type
_entity.pdbx_description
1 polymer ?
#
loop_
_entity_poly.entity_id
_entity_poly.type
_entity_poly.pdbx_seq_one_letter_code
_entity_poly.pdbx_strand_id
1 'polypeptide(L)'
;MPKTLTIELPDEIYDGLQKLAEKWQTTPERIASDWVVYEAERVLNDPLEEIIGAIDTGVIGWGERHDELLGEALMRKVRGEPDDA
;
A
#
# COMPACT_ATOMS: atom_id res chain seq x y z
N MET A 1 1.86 26.36 -10.70
CA MET A 1 0.81 27.36 -10.34
C MET A 1 -0.03 26.78 -9.22
N PRO A 2 -0.34 27.53 -8.16
CA PRO A 2 -1.20 27.02 -7.08
C PRO A 2 -2.60 26.68 -7.63
N LYS A 3 -3.15 25.55 -7.18
CA LYS A 3 -4.51 25.10 -7.47
C LYS A 3 -5.24 24.95 -6.15
N THR A 4 -6.50 25.36 -6.10
CA THR A 4 -7.33 25.24 -4.90
C THR A 4 -8.27 24.05 -5.07
N LEU A 5 -8.29 23.17 -4.08
CA LEU A 5 -9.20 22.04 -3.99
C LEU A 5 -10.12 22.27 -2.79
N THR A 6 -11.43 22.13 -3.01
CA THR A 6 -12.44 22.16 -1.94
C THR A 6 -12.95 20.73 -1.74
N ILE A 7 -12.92 20.26 -0.50
CA ILE A 7 -13.26 18.89 -0.12
C ILE A 7 -14.27 18.95 1.02
N GLU A 8 -15.36 18.19 0.88
CA GLU A 8 -16.32 17.95 1.95
C GLU A 8 -15.85 16.72 2.74
N LEU A 9 -15.73 16.88 4.05
CA LEU A 9 -15.28 15.84 4.96
C LEU A 9 -16.39 15.54 5.97
N PRO A 10 -16.57 14.27 6.39
CA PRO A 10 -17.40 13.96 7.55
C PRO A 10 -16.89 14.71 8.79
N ASP A 11 -17.81 15.15 9.64
CA ASP A 11 -17.50 15.94 10.84
C ASP A 11 -16.48 15.21 11.73
N GLU A 12 -16.62 13.89 11.88
CA GLU A 12 -15.73 13.09 12.73
C GLU A 12 -14.28 13.08 12.22
N ILE A 13 -14.09 13.16 10.90
CA ILE A 13 -12.77 13.20 10.27
C ILE A 13 -12.16 14.59 10.46
N TYR A 14 -12.94 15.65 10.27
CA TYR A 14 -12.45 17.02 10.47
C TYR A 14 -12.08 17.28 11.93
N ASP A 15 -12.88 16.80 12.88
CA ASP A 15 -12.57 16.84 14.32
C ASP A 15 -11.27 16.09 14.65
N GLY A 16 -11.05 14.95 14.00
CA GLY A 16 -9.79 14.21 14.10
C GLY A 16 -8.59 15.03 13.62
N LEU A 17 -8.73 15.70 12.48
CA LEU A 17 -7.70 16.58 11.93
C LEU A 17 -7.44 17.79 12.84
N GLN A 18 -8.47 18.37 13.47
CA GLN A 18 -8.31 19.44 14.45
C GLN A 18 -7.45 19.02 15.65
N LYS A 19 -7.72 17.85 16.23
CA LYS A 19 -6.91 17.31 17.33
C LYS A 19 -5.46 17.07 16.94
N LEU A 20 -5.22 16.58 15.72
CA LEU A 20 -3.86 16.40 15.20
C LEU A 20 -3.17 17.74 14.95
N ALA A 21 -3.89 18.73 14.42
CA ALA A 21 -3.39 20.06 14.16
C ALA A 21 -2.93 20.76 15.45
N GLU A 22 -3.69 20.65 16.54
CA GLU A 22 -3.29 21.13 17.86
C GLU A 22 -1.99 20.46 18.35
N LYS A 23 -1.92 19.13 18.26
CA LYS A 23 -0.76 18.35 18.70
C LYS A 23 0.51 18.70 17.90
N TRP A 24 0.37 18.93 16.61
CA TRP A 24 1.48 19.19 15.69
C TRP A 24 1.75 20.68 15.45
N GLN A 25 1.03 21.56 16.16
CA GLN A 25 1.13 23.02 16.03
C GLN A 25 1.00 23.49 14.57
N THR A 26 0.02 22.94 13.87
CA THR A 26 -0.27 23.22 12.47
C THR A 26 -1.76 23.44 12.25
N THR A 27 -2.24 23.48 11.01
CA THR A 27 -3.68 23.58 10.70
C THR A 27 -4.23 22.29 10.11
N PRO A 28 -5.53 22.00 10.27
CA PRO A 28 -6.18 20.84 9.65
C PRO A 28 -5.99 20.80 8.14
N GLU A 29 -6.03 21.97 7.48
CA GLU A 29 -5.88 22.11 6.03
C GLU A 29 -4.47 21.76 5.57
N ARG A 30 -3.44 22.10 6.35
CA ARG A 30 -2.06 21.71 6.07
C ARG A 30 -1.93 20.19 6.10
N ILE A 31 -2.46 19.54 7.14
CA ILE A 31 -2.42 18.08 7.29
C ILE A 31 -3.16 17.40 6.13
N ALA A 32 -4.38 17.85 5.84
CA ALA A 32 -5.18 17.31 4.75
C ALA A 32 -4.47 17.47 3.40
N SER A 33 -3.89 18.65 3.14
CA SER A 33 -3.11 18.89 1.93
C SER A 33 -1.90 17.96 1.82
N ASP A 34 -1.13 17.80 2.90
CA ASP A 34 0.06 16.95 2.90
C ASP A 34 -0.31 15.48 2.67
N TRP A 35 -1.41 15.00 3.25
CA TRP A 35 -1.89 13.64 3.02
C TRP A 35 -2.44 13.41 1.61
N VAL A 36 -3.16 14.37 1.04
CA VAL A 36 -3.61 14.30 -0.36
C VAL A 36 -2.41 14.23 -1.31
N VAL A 37 -1.37 15.03 -1.06
CA VAL A 37 -0.13 14.99 -1.85
C VAL A 37 0.56 13.65 -1.68
N TYR A 38 0.73 13.18 -0.44
CA TYR A 38 1.37 11.89 -0.15
C TYR A 38 0.68 10.72 -0.84
N GLU A 39 -0.65 10.65 -0.75
CA GLU A 39 -1.43 9.58 -1.35
C GLU A 39 -1.39 9.65 -2.88
N ALA A 40 -1.47 10.86 -3.45
CA ALA A 40 -1.35 11.06 -4.89
C ALA A 40 0.03 10.63 -5.40
N GLU A 41 1.11 11.00 -4.70
CA GLU A 41 2.47 10.56 -5.06
C GLU A 41 2.63 9.06 -4.99
N ARG A 42 2.08 8.41 -3.95
CA ARG A 42 2.11 6.96 -3.77
C ARG A 42 1.40 6.23 -4.90
N VAL A 43 0.24 6.71 -5.33
CA VAL A 43 -0.55 6.09 -6.40
C VAL A 43 0.04 6.37 -7.78
N LEU A 44 0.50 7.60 -8.03
CA LEU A 44 1.03 8.00 -9.35
C LEU A 44 2.43 7.45 -9.62
N ASN A 45 3.20 7.14 -8.58
CA ASN A 45 4.55 6.64 -8.70
C ASN A 45 4.69 5.31 -7.94
N ASP A 46 3.67 4.45 -8.01
CA ASP A 46 3.72 3.14 -7.36
C ASP A 46 4.90 2.34 -7.94
N PRO A 47 6.00 2.15 -7.19
CA PRO A 47 7.18 1.48 -7.71
C PRO A 47 6.93 -0.01 -7.96
N LEU A 48 5.84 -0.56 -7.40
CA LEU A 48 5.47 -1.95 -7.60
C LEU A 48 4.62 -2.13 -8.85
N GLU A 49 4.03 -1.08 -9.43
CA GLU A 49 3.22 -1.17 -10.65
C GLU A 49 3.99 -1.83 -11.79
N GLU A 50 5.26 -1.44 -11.99
CA GLU A 50 6.15 -2.04 -13.00
C GLU A 50 6.55 -3.49 -12.69
N ILE A 51 6.39 -3.92 -11.44
CA ILE A 51 6.79 -5.24 -10.95
C ILE A 51 5.60 -6.22 -10.93
N ILE A 52 4.36 -5.72 -11.00
CA ILE A 52 3.15 -6.56 -11.07
C ILE A 52 3.25 -7.48 -12.29
N GLY A 53 3.42 -8.78 -12.02
CA GLY A 53 3.57 -9.80 -13.05
C GLY A 53 4.94 -9.85 -13.74
N ALA A 54 5.91 -9.02 -13.33
CA ALA A 54 7.26 -9.00 -13.92
C ALA A 54 8.16 -10.16 -13.43
N ILE A 55 7.82 -10.78 -12.31
CA ILE A 55 8.54 -11.95 -11.80
C ILE A 55 8.02 -13.19 -12.53
N ASP A 56 8.75 -13.60 -13.56
CA ASP A 56 8.57 -14.92 -14.16
C ASP A 56 9.12 -15.99 -13.21
N THR A 57 8.22 -16.52 -12.38
CA THR A 57 8.56 -17.59 -11.43
C THR A 57 8.63 -18.97 -12.11
N GLY A 58 8.27 -19.09 -13.39
CA GLY A 58 8.02 -20.38 -14.04
C GLY A 58 6.82 -21.13 -13.47
N VAL A 59 6.15 -20.59 -12.44
CA VAL A 59 5.01 -21.19 -11.75
C VAL A 59 3.71 -20.50 -12.20
N ILE A 60 2.97 -21.19 -13.06
CA ILE A 60 1.69 -20.70 -13.59
C ILE A 60 0.69 -20.52 -12.43
N GLY A 61 0.10 -19.33 -12.35
CA GLY A 61 -0.92 -19.02 -11.34
C GLY A 61 -0.37 -18.75 -9.94
N TRP A 62 0.93 -18.45 -9.79
CA TRP A 62 1.54 -18.12 -8.50
C TRP A 62 0.76 -17.06 -7.70
N GLY A 63 0.32 -15.97 -8.35
CA GLY A 63 -0.43 -14.91 -7.65
C GLY A 63 -1.74 -15.41 -7.02
N GLU A 64 -2.47 -16.28 -7.72
CA GLU A 64 -3.77 -16.81 -7.29
C GLU A 64 -3.63 -17.97 -6.29
N ARG A 65 -2.55 -18.73 -6.39
CA ARG A 65 -2.31 -19.96 -5.60
C ARG A 65 -1.17 -19.82 -4.59
N HIS A 66 -0.73 -18.60 -4.29
CA HIS A 66 0.49 -18.39 -3.49
C HIS A 66 0.44 -19.11 -2.14
N ASP A 67 -0.70 -19.07 -1.43
CA ASP A 67 -0.87 -19.74 -0.14
C ASP A 67 -0.76 -21.28 -0.26
N GLU A 68 -1.37 -21.85 -1.29
CA GLU A 68 -1.32 -23.30 -1.57
C GLU A 68 0.10 -23.73 -1.90
N LEU A 69 0.76 -23.02 -2.82
CA LEU A 69 2.11 -23.30 -3.28
C LEU A 69 3.15 -23.14 -2.17
N LEU A 70 2.98 -22.13 -1.30
CA LEU A 70 3.80 -21.95 -0.11
C LEU A 70 3.61 -23.11 0.88
N GLY A 71 2.36 -23.56 1.07
CA GLY A 71 2.04 -24.72 1.89
C GLY A 71 2.68 -26.02 1.37
N GLU A 72 2.63 -26.26 0.06
CA GLU A 72 3.29 -27.39 -0.58
C GLU A 72 4.81 -27.35 -0.39
N ALA A 73 5.43 -26.19 -0.60
CA ALA A 73 6.88 -26.00 -0.41
C ALA A 73 7.30 -26.27 1.04
N LEU A 74 6.53 -25.76 2.01
CA LEU A 74 6.78 -26.01 3.44
C LEU A 74 6.65 -27.50 3.79
N MET A 75 5.65 -28.19 3.26
CA MET A 75 5.44 -29.62 3.48
C MET A 75 6.58 -30.46 2.90
N ARG A 76 7.08 -30.13 1.70
CA ARG A 76 8.25 -30.78 1.10
C ARG A 76 9.50 -30.62 1.97
N LYS A 77 9.74 -29.41 2.48
CA LYS A 77 10.85 -29.12 3.40
C LYS A 77 10.77 -29.91 4.70
N VAL A 78 9.58 -30.05 5.30
CA VAL A 78 9.37 -30.87 6.50
C VAL A 78 9.60 -32.36 6.22
N ARG A 79 9.28 -32.82 5.00
CA ARG A 79 9.51 -34.21 4.57
C ARG A 79 10.95 -34.49 4.15
N GLY A 80 11.80 -33.47 4.07
CA GLY A 80 13.21 -33.62 3.67
C GLY A 80 13.40 -33.88 2.18
N GLU A 81 12.43 -33.49 1.35
CA GLU A 81 12.56 -33.56 -0.11
C GLU A 81 13.52 -32.45 -0.60
N PRO A 82 14.36 -32.72 -1.63
CA PRO A 82 15.29 -31.73 -2.15
C PRO A 82 14.54 -30.58 -2.84
N ASP A 83 15.06 -29.35 -2.71
CA ASP A 83 14.56 -28.20 -3.48
C ASP A 83 14.91 -28.42 -4.97
N ASP A 84 13.93 -28.22 -5.85
CA ASP A 84 14.16 -28.22 -7.30
C ASP A 84 15.05 -27.01 -7.66
N ALA A 85 16.22 -27.29 -8.25
CA ALA A 85 17.26 -26.31 -8.59
C ALA A 85 16.99 -25.58 -9.92
#